data_AF-A0A815SJ42-F1
#
_entry.id   AF-A0A815SJ42-F1
#
_cell.length_a   1.000
_cell.length_b   1.000
_cell.length_c   1.000
_cell.angle_alpha   90.00
_cell.angle_beta   90.00
_cell.angle_gamma   90.00
#
_symmetry.space_group_name_H-M   'P 1'
#
loop_
_entity.id
_entity.type
_entity.pdbx_description
1 polymer ?
#
loop_
_entity_poly.entity_id
_entity_poly.type
_entity_poly.pdbx_seq_one_letter_code
_entity_poly.pdbx_strand_id
1 'polypeptide(L)'
;MTSERLLSVIVTSAIIFFSIIHLGVAAGIINRVRQYGGMFQPQEGLCGFNIVISLIGLLVGGFGLLAALTDRGQLAKIVALVSAVLTVFTIASLITALAINHDTVNYLDSRFQYYMVQFSKSTQARNIMNQLQHKYKCCGENIWTDWYFFLQRTTIATDGGGSNSNSGSSGSSGSSGSSGQDGNPVSNGRRRRNENDEQSSPLQRAIYKRQTNSGQSENNVDKQE
;
A
#
# COMPACT_ATOMS: atom_id res chain seq x y z
N MET A 1 -37.64 13.85 33.67
CA MET A 1 -37.00 14.08 32.35
C MET A 1 -38.08 13.94 31.30
N THR A 2 -38.35 14.97 30.48
CA THR A 2 -39.36 14.87 29.42
C THR A 2 -38.85 13.95 28.31
N SER A 3 -39.76 13.24 27.62
CA SER A 3 -39.42 12.33 26.50
C SER A 3 -38.55 13.02 25.42
N GLU A 4 -38.75 14.32 25.21
CA GLU A 4 -37.94 15.14 24.30
C GLU A 4 -36.46 15.24 24.73
N ARG A 5 -36.19 15.40 26.04
CA ARG A 5 -34.82 15.46 26.57
C ARG A 5 -34.13 14.10 26.47
N LEU A 6 -34.86 13.03 26.72
CA LEU A 6 -34.34 11.67 26.59
C LEU A 6 -33.92 11.39 25.13
N LEU A 7 -34.79 11.72 24.16
CA LEU A 7 -34.48 11.58 22.75
C LEU A 7 -33.24 12.39 22.35
N SER A 8 -33.15 13.65 22.79
CA SER A 8 -31.99 14.50 22.50
C SER A 8 -30.68 13.91 23.03
N VAL A 9 -30.67 13.36 24.25
CA VAL A 9 -29.47 12.73 24.84
C VAL A 9 -29.09 11.45 24.09
N ILE A 10 -30.07 10.63 23.69
CA ILE A 10 -29.81 9.40 22.93
C ILE A 10 -29.20 9.74 21.57
N VAL A 11 -29.77 10.69 20.83
CA VAL A 11 -29.28 11.07 19.49
C VAL A 11 -27.89 11.69 19.57
N THR A 12 -27.61 12.58 20.51
CA THR A 12 -26.29 13.22 20.64
C THR A 12 -25.23 12.22 21.10
N SER A 13 -25.57 11.32 22.02
CA SER A 13 -24.68 10.22 22.43
C SER A 13 -24.34 9.27 21.27
N ALA A 14 -25.34 8.90 20.46
CA ALA A 14 -25.14 8.05 19.29
C ALA A 14 -24.17 8.71 18.28
N ILE A 15 -24.33 10.00 18.01
CA ILE A 15 -23.47 10.72 17.06
C ILE A 15 -22.03 10.79 17.54
N ILE A 16 -21.79 11.05 18.83
CA ILE A 16 -20.44 11.03 19.39
C ILE A 16 -19.80 9.65 19.19
N PHE A 17 -20.54 8.58 19.48
CA PHE A 17 -20.05 7.21 19.32
C PHE A 17 -19.74 6.89 17.84
N PHE A 18 -20.63 7.24 16.92
CA PHE A 18 -20.40 7.05 15.48
C PHE A 18 -19.21 7.87 14.98
N SER A 19 -19.06 9.13 15.39
CA SER A 19 -17.89 9.96 15.06
C SER A 19 -16.58 9.32 15.51
N ILE A 20 -16.52 8.74 16.71
CA ILE A 20 -15.33 8.04 17.21
C ILE A 20 -15.00 6.82 16.35
N ILE A 21 -16.01 6.01 16.01
CA ILE A 21 -15.82 4.84 15.13
C ILE A 21 -15.24 5.27 13.79
N HIS A 22 -15.81 6.30 13.16
CA HIS A 22 -15.38 6.77 11.85
C HIS A 22 -13.95 7.33 11.88
N LEU A 23 -13.58 8.08 12.93
CA LEU A 23 -12.19 8.51 13.14
C LEU A 23 -11.23 7.32 13.30
N GLY A 24 -11.64 6.29 14.03
CA GLY A 24 -10.86 5.05 14.18
C GLY A 24 -10.64 4.33 12.85
N VAL A 25 -11.70 4.20 12.03
CA VAL A 25 -11.63 3.63 10.69
C VAL A 25 -10.70 4.45 9.80
N ALA A 26 -10.86 5.77 9.75
CA ALA A 26 -10.04 6.65 8.94
C ALA A 26 -8.55 6.60 9.36
N ALA A 27 -8.26 6.64 10.66
CA ALA A 27 -6.90 6.48 11.17
C ALA A 27 -6.30 5.11 10.82
N GLY A 28 -7.11 4.04 10.91
CA GLY A 28 -6.72 2.69 10.50
C GLY A 28 -6.35 2.61 9.02
N ILE A 29 -7.16 3.22 8.15
CA ILE A 29 -6.90 3.30 6.70
C ILE A 29 -5.61 4.08 6.44
N ILE A 30 -5.45 5.26 7.05
CA ILE A 30 -4.23 6.08 6.88
C ILE A 30 -2.98 5.29 7.28
N ASN A 31 -3.02 4.60 8.42
CA ASN A 31 -1.90 3.80 8.87
C ASN A 31 -1.56 2.68 7.87
N ARG A 32 -2.58 2.03 7.30
CA ARG A 32 -2.41 1.02 6.24
C ARG A 32 -1.84 1.60 4.95
N VAL A 33 -2.32 2.76 4.51
CA VAL A 33 -1.82 3.46 3.31
C VAL A 33 -0.34 3.84 3.49
N ARG A 34 0.03 4.34 4.68
CA ARG A 34 1.44 4.65 5.01
C ARG A 34 2.31 3.40 4.99
N GLN A 35 1.80 2.27 5.48
CA GLN A 35 2.56 1.02 5.53
C GLN A 35 2.81 0.41 4.15
N TYR A 36 1.84 0.47 3.24
CA TYR A 36 1.91 -0.20 1.92
C TYR A 36 2.12 0.77 0.75
N GLY A 37 2.59 1.98 1.02
CA GLY A 37 3.16 2.93 0.05
C GLY A 37 2.39 3.07 -1.27
N GLY A 38 1.20 3.67 -1.23
CA GLY A 38 0.44 4.05 -2.42
C GLY A 38 -0.42 2.94 -3.04
N MET A 39 -0.19 1.67 -2.67
CA MET A 39 -0.92 0.52 -3.23
C MET A 39 -2.45 0.62 -2.98
N PHE A 40 -2.84 1.19 -1.84
CA PHE A 40 -4.24 1.38 -1.42
C PHE A 40 -4.71 2.83 -1.60
N GLN A 41 -4.33 3.51 -2.69
CA GLN A 41 -4.72 4.90 -2.98
C GLN A 41 -6.13 5.21 -3.51
N PRO A 42 -7.08 4.27 -3.76
CA PRO A 42 -8.32 4.65 -4.47
C PRO A 42 -9.27 5.53 -3.62
N GLN A 43 -8.93 5.86 -2.37
CA GLN A 43 -9.87 6.41 -1.41
C GLN A 43 -9.43 7.72 -0.73
N GLU A 44 -8.46 8.44 -1.29
CA GLU A 44 -7.94 9.65 -0.62
C GLU A 44 -9.02 10.71 -0.37
N GLY A 45 -9.93 10.93 -1.34
CA GLY A 45 -11.03 11.89 -1.19
C GLY A 45 -12.10 11.46 -0.17
N LEU A 46 -12.47 10.18 -0.18
CA LEU A 46 -13.47 9.61 0.73
C LEU A 46 -12.95 9.58 2.17
N CYS A 47 -11.68 9.25 2.39
CA CYS A 47 -11.06 9.23 3.71
C CYS A 47 -10.97 10.65 4.29
N GLY A 48 -10.56 11.63 3.50
CA GLY A 48 -10.53 13.04 3.91
C GLY A 48 -11.93 13.57 4.26
N PHE A 49 -12.92 13.33 3.41
CA PHE A 49 -14.31 13.70 3.67
C PHE A 49 -14.85 13.07 4.96
N ASN A 50 -14.57 11.78 5.18
CA ASN A 50 -15.02 11.03 6.35
C ASN A 50 -14.41 11.58 7.66
N ILE A 51 -13.15 12.00 7.64
CA ILE A 51 -12.52 12.67 8.79
C ILE A 51 -13.23 14.00 9.09
N VAL A 52 -13.45 14.83 8.08
CA VAL A 52 -14.06 16.15 8.26
C VAL A 52 -15.49 16.03 8.82
N ILE A 53 -16.32 15.18 8.24
CA ILE A 53 -17.70 14.98 8.72
C ILE A 53 -17.72 14.43 10.14
N SER A 54 -16.78 13.54 10.49
CA SER A 54 -16.68 12.96 11.84
C SER A 54 -16.26 13.98 12.88
N LEU A 55 -15.33 14.88 12.54
CA LEU A 55 -14.92 15.98 13.42
C LEU A 55 -16.07 16.96 13.66
N ILE A 56 -16.80 17.34 12.61
CA ILE A 56 -17.98 18.19 12.72
C ILE A 56 -19.05 17.51 13.59
N GLY A 57 -19.30 16.21 13.35
CA GLY A 57 -20.22 15.41 14.15
C GLY A 57 -19.84 15.36 15.63
N LEU A 58 -18.54 15.29 15.95
CA LEU A 58 -18.06 15.29 17.33
C LEU A 58 -18.30 16.63 18.02
N LEU A 59 -18.06 17.75 17.32
CA LEU A 59 -18.36 19.09 17.83
C LEU A 59 -19.87 19.28 18.06
N VAL A 60 -20.70 18.92 17.07
CA VAL A 60 -22.17 19.03 17.18
C VAL A 60 -22.71 18.11 18.28
N GLY A 61 -22.17 16.90 18.42
CA GLY A 61 -22.51 15.98 19.50
C GLY A 61 -22.17 16.55 20.88
N GLY A 62 -20.98 17.16 21.02
CA GLY A 62 -20.57 17.84 22.25
C GLY A 62 -21.48 19.02 22.61
N PHE A 63 -21.77 19.90 21.65
CA PHE A 63 -22.74 20.98 21.85
C PHE A 63 -24.13 20.47 22.16
N GLY A 64 -24.54 19.34 21.57
CA GLY A 64 -25.82 18.70 21.84
C GLY A 64 -25.92 18.13 23.25
N LEU A 65 -24.83 17.60 23.79
CA LEU A 65 -24.78 17.17 25.19
C LEU A 65 -24.88 18.38 26.13
N LEU A 66 -24.14 19.46 25.87
CA LEU A 66 -24.22 20.71 26.65
C LEU A 66 -25.62 21.36 26.56
N ALA A 67 -26.23 21.35 25.38
CA ALA A 67 -27.58 21.87 25.15
C ALA A 67 -28.66 21.04 25.87
N ALA A 68 -28.46 19.72 25.99
CA ALA A 68 -29.36 18.85 26.75
C ALA A 68 -29.25 19.06 28.27
N LEU A 69 -28.07 19.46 28.76
CA LEU A 69 -27.84 19.79 30.16
C LEU A 69 -28.32 21.20 30.53
N THR A 70 -28.43 22.11 29.57
CA THR A 70 -28.97 23.45 29.80
C THR A 70 -30.49 23.45 29.69
N ASP A 71 -31.17 24.22 30.56
CA ASP A 71 -32.64 24.29 30.60
C ASP A 71 -33.25 25.06 29.41
N ARG A 72 -32.45 25.37 28.38
CA ARG A 72 -32.86 26.10 27.17
C ARG A 72 -33.38 25.14 26.11
N GLY A 73 -34.63 24.71 26.27
CA GLY A 73 -35.28 23.71 25.39
C GLY A 73 -35.28 24.04 23.90
N GLN A 74 -35.28 25.31 23.50
CA GLN A 74 -35.20 25.70 22.07
C GLN A 74 -33.84 25.35 21.44
N LEU A 75 -32.74 25.54 22.17
CA LEU A 75 -31.39 25.23 21.67
C LEU A 75 -31.23 23.72 21.46
N ALA A 76 -31.72 22.91 22.41
CA ALA A 76 -31.70 21.45 22.32
C ALA A 76 -32.44 20.93 21.09
N LYS A 77 -33.60 21.53 20.73
CA LYS A 77 -34.38 21.14 19.54
C LYS A 77 -33.64 21.39 18.24
N ILE A 78 -33.00 22.56 18.10
CA ILE A 78 -32.23 22.91 16.89
C ILE A 78 -31.03 21.97 16.75
N VAL A 79 -30.29 21.74 17.84
CA VAL A 79 -29.14 20.84 17.80
C VAL A 79 -29.57 19.40 17.49
N ALA A 80 -30.69 18.92 18.05
CA ALA A 80 -31.23 17.59 17.74
C ALA A 80 -31.62 17.44 16.25
N LEU A 81 -32.16 18.49 15.62
CA LEU A 81 -32.51 18.47 14.20
C LEU A 81 -31.26 18.43 13.31
N VAL A 82 -30.27 19.29 13.58
CA VAL A 82 -29.00 19.31 12.83
C VAL A 82 -28.27 17.97 12.98
N SER A 83 -28.28 17.40 14.18
CA SER A 83 -27.61 16.15 14.49
C SER A 83 -28.30 14.94 13.82
N ALA A 84 -29.63 14.93 13.72
CA ALA A 84 -30.37 13.95 12.95
C ALA A 84 -30.00 13.98 11.45
N VAL A 85 -29.86 15.17 10.85
CA VAL A 85 -29.43 15.31 9.45
C VAL A 85 -28.01 14.77 9.25
N LEU A 86 -27.07 15.10 10.15
CA LEU A 86 -25.71 14.55 10.10
C LEU A 86 -25.71 13.02 10.19
N THR A 87 -26.60 12.44 11.00
CA THR A 87 -26.72 10.98 11.13
C THR A 87 -27.09 10.34 9.79
N VAL A 88 -27.99 10.94 9.01
CA VAL A 88 -28.34 10.45 7.67
C VAL A 88 -27.11 10.44 6.74
N PHE A 89 -26.31 11.51 6.74
CA PHE A 89 -25.07 11.56 5.96
C PHE A 89 -24.05 10.50 6.39
N THR A 90 -23.94 10.21 7.69
CA THR A 90 -23.04 9.14 8.18
C THR A 90 -23.52 7.74 7.78
N ILE A 91 -24.83 7.51 7.73
CA ILE A 91 -25.38 6.23 7.25
C ILE A 91 -25.13 6.11 5.74
N ALA A 92 -25.32 7.19 4.98
CA ALA A 92 -25.04 7.20 3.55
C ALA A 92 -23.56 6.93 3.23
N SER A 93 -22.63 7.50 4.00
CA SER A 93 -21.20 7.24 3.84
C SER A 93 -20.85 5.78 4.18
N LEU A 94 -21.47 5.21 5.21
CA LEU A 94 -21.32 3.78 5.56
C LEU A 94 -21.82 2.87 4.43
N ILE A 95 -23.01 3.14 3.88
CA ILE A 95 -23.56 2.37 2.75
C ILE A 95 -22.64 2.48 1.53
N THR A 96 -22.16 3.69 1.22
CA THR A 96 -21.22 3.92 0.12
C THR A 96 -19.94 3.12 0.30
N ALA A 97 -19.40 3.09 1.52
CA ALA A 97 -18.21 2.29 1.84
C ALA A 97 -18.45 0.79 1.63
N LEU A 98 -19.64 0.28 1.94
CA LEU A 98 -20.01 -1.12 1.70
C LEU A 98 -20.20 -1.43 0.21
N ALA A 99 -20.78 -0.51 -0.56
CA ALA A 99 -21.04 -0.70 -1.99
C ALA A 99 -19.75 -0.79 -2.82
N ILE A 100 -18.70 -0.03 -2.46
CA ILE A 100 -17.42 0.02 -3.19
C ILE A 100 -16.61 -1.29 -3.06
N ASN A 101 -17.02 -2.23 -2.20
CA ASN A 101 -16.27 -3.47 -1.99
C ASN A 101 -16.01 -4.27 -3.28
N HIS A 102 -16.98 -4.33 -4.20
CA HIS A 102 -16.81 -5.08 -5.45
C HIS A 102 -15.76 -4.44 -6.38
N ASP A 103 -15.81 -3.12 -6.54
CA ASP A 103 -14.86 -2.38 -7.37
C ASP A 103 -13.45 -2.33 -6.74
N THR A 104 -13.39 -2.39 -5.40
CA THR A 104 -12.13 -2.40 -4.67
C THR A 104 -11.29 -3.62 -5.04
N VAL A 105 -11.89 -4.80 -5.24
CA VAL A 105 -11.12 -6.00 -5.61
C VAL A 105 -10.45 -5.83 -6.98
N ASN A 106 -11.19 -5.35 -7.97
CA ASN A 106 -10.66 -5.13 -9.33
C ASN A 106 -9.58 -4.03 -9.35
N TYR A 107 -9.77 -2.96 -8.57
CA TYR A 107 -8.77 -1.92 -8.42
C TYR A 107 -7.49 -2.44 -7.74
N LEU A 108 -7.65 -3.23 -6.68
CA LEU A 108 -6.53 -3.84 -5.97
C LEU A 108 -5.76 -4.80 -6.87
N ASP A 109 -6.45 -5.60 -7.67
CA ASP A 109 -5.85 -6.53 -8.62
C ASP A 109 -4.99 -5.78 -9.66
N SER A 110 -5.56 -4.75 -10.29
CA SER A 110 -4.86 -3.90 -11.26
C SER A 110 -3.63 -3.23 -10.64
N ARG A 111 -3.74 -2.74 -9.40
CA ARG A 111 -2.60 -2.17 -8.67
C ARG A 111 -1.58 -3.25 -8.31
N PHE A 112 -2.01 -4.43 -7.87
CA PHE A 112 -1.12 -5.52 -7.53
C PHE A 112 -0.24 -5.92 -8.71
N GLN A 113 -0.83 -6.08 -9.90
CA GLN A 113 -0.11 -6.34 -11.14
C GLN A 113 0.89 -5.23 -11.48
N TYR A 114 0.51 -3.96 -11.30
CA TYR A 114 1.42 -2.83 -11.50
C TYR A 114 2.66 -2.94 -10.58
N TYR A 115 2.48 -3.28 -9.30
CA TYR A 115 3.59 -3.46 -8.37
C TYR A 115 4.43 -4.72 -8.67
N MET A 116 3.84 -5.77 -9.25
CA MET A 116 4.59 -6.94 -9.74
C MET A 116 5.48 -6.59 -10.93
N VAL A 117 5.00 -5.79 -11.89
CA VAL A 117 5.80 -5.32 -13.04
C VAL A 117 6.95 -4.41 -12.58
N GLN A 118 6.67 -3.54 -11.60
CA GLN A 118 7.68 -2.62 -11.05
C GLN A 118 8.61 -3.25 -10.03
N PHE A 119 8.43 -4.53 -9.70
CA PHE A 119 9.19 -5.23 -8.66
C PHE A 119 10.71 -5.21 -8.90
N SER A 120 11.15 -5.37 -10.15
CA SER A 120 12.58 -5.33 -10.49
C SER A 120 13.13 -3.90 -10.68
N LYS A 121 12.26 -2.93 -10.95
CA LYS A 121 12.62 -1.54 -11.26
C LYS A 121 12.66 -0.63 -10.04
N SER A 122 11.83 -0.91 -9.03
CA SER A 122 11.67 -0.05 -7.85
C SER A 122 11.92 -0.81 -6.54
N THR A 123 12.86 -0.30 -5.75
CA THR A 123 13.13 -0.79 -4.38
C THR A 123 11.90 -0.65 -3.48
N GLN A 124 11.08 0.39 -3.70
CA GLN A 124 9.83 0.58 -2.94
C GLN A 124 8.81 -0.51 -3.27
N ALA A 125 8.61 -0.81 -4.56
CA ALA A 125 7.69 -1.87 -4.97
C ALA A 125 8.13 -3.24 -4.46
N ARG A 126 9.43 -3.52 -4.50
CA ARG A 126 10.02 -4.74 -3.94
C ARG A 126 9.76 -4.88 -2.45
N ASN A 127 10.00 -3.82 -1.67
CA ASN A 127 9.80 -3.84 -0.22
C ASN A 127 8.33 -4.07 0.15
N ILE A 128 7.40 -3.37 -0.50
CA ILE A 128 5.96 -3.51 -0.24
C ILE A 128 5.49 -4.92 -0.57
N MET A 129 5.86 -5.45 -1.74
CA MET A 129 5.45 -6.78 -2.17
C MET A 129 6.02 -7.88 -1.27
N ASN A 130 7.29 -7.78 -0.87
CA ASN A 130 7.91 -8.72 0.06
C ASN A 130 7.22 -8.70 1.44
N GLN A 131 6.88 -7.51 1.95
CA GLN A 131 6.12 -7.40 3.20
C GLN A 131 4.73 -8.05 3.09
N LEU A 132 4.04 -7.84 1.97
CA LEU A 132 2.71 -8.40 1.75
C LEU A 132 2.76 -9.93 1.69
N GLN A 133 3.69 -10.48 0.90
CA GLN A 133 3.92 -11.93 0.79
C GLN A 133 4.33 -12.54 2.13
N HIS A 134 5.21 -11.89 2.89
CA HIS A 134 5.64 -12.41 4.19
C HIS A 134 4.49 -12.42 5.20
N LYS A 135 3.64 -11.38 5.20
CA LYS A 135 2.52 -11.23 6.12
C LYS A 135 1.38 -12.21 5.82
N TYR A 136 1.02 -12.38 4.55
CA TYR A 136 -0.09 -13.24 4.13
C TYR A 136 0.34 -14.65 3.70
N LYS A 137 1.64 -14.94 3.73
CA LYS A 137 2.23 -16.23 3.31
C LYS A 137 1.82 -16.63 1.88
N CYS A 138 1.69 -15.66 0.99
CA CYS A 138 1.33 -15.84 -0.42
C CYS A 138 2.52 -15.57 -1.35
N CYS A 139 2.40 -15.93 -2.62
CA CYS A 139 3.42 -15.67 -3.65
C CYS A 139 2.76 -15.52 -5.02
N GLY A 140 2.85 -14.33 -5.62
CA GLY A 140 2.15 -14.00 -6.87
C GLY A 140 0.75 -13.45 -6.60
N GLU A 141 -0.02 -13.26 -7.67
CA GLU A 141 -1.40 -12.78 -7.61
C GLU A 141 -2.33 -13.96 -7.28
N ASN A 142 -2.22 -15.03 -8.06
CA ASN A 142 -2.97 -16.28 -7.91
C ASN A 142 -2.05 -17.47 -7.61
N ILE A 143 -0.91 -17.56 -8.32
CA ILE A 143 0.04 -18.66 -8.23
C ILE A 143 1.49 -18.17 -8.33
N TRP A 144 2.42 -18.98 -7.81
CA TRP A 144 3.85 -18.65 -7.82
C TRP A 144 4.43 -18.48 -9.24
N THR A 145 3.80 -19.05 -10.26
CA THR A 145 4.25 -18.92 -11.66
C THR A 145 3.95 -17.55 -12.27
N ASP A 146 3.10 -16.73 -11.65
CA ASP A 146 2.75 -15.40 -12.16
C ASP A 146 3.98 -14.51 -12.35
N TRP A 147 4.98 -14.69 -11.48
CA TRP A 147 6.26 -13.99 -11.56
C TRP A 147 7.01 -14.21 -12.87
N TYR A 148 6.89 -15.38 -13.50
CA TYR A 148 7.57 -15.64 -14.79
C TYR A 148 6.99 -14.74 -15.88
N PHE A 149 5.66 -14.62 -15.95
CA PHE A 149 4.99 -13.77 -16.93
C PHE A 149 5.30 -12.28 -16.74
N PHE A 150 5.44 -11.83 -15.49
CA PHE A 150 5.73 -10.42 -15.20
C PHE A 150 7.22 -10.09 -15.39
N LEU A 151 8.14 -10.95 -14.94
CA LEU A 151 9.58 -10.74 -15.11
C LEU A 151 10.01 -10.80 -16.58
N GLN A 152 9.40 -11.67 -17.38
CA GLN A 152 9.69 -11.77 -18.82
C GLN A 152 9.18 -10.54 -19.60
N ARG A 153 8.08 -9.92 -19.15
CA ARG A 153 7.62 -8.63 -19.70
C ARG A 153 8.59 -7.50 -19.39
N THR A 154 9.28 -7.54 -18.25
CA THR A 154 10.25 -6.50 -17.88
C THR A 154 11.55 -6.59 -18.67
N THR A 155 11.98 -7.80 -19.08
CA THR A 155 13.18 -8.00 -19.91
C THR A 155 12.96 -7.66 -21.38
N ILE A 156 11.76 -7.92 -21.93
CA ILE A 156 11.44 -7.56 -23.32
C ILE A 156 11.37 -6.04 -23.51
N ALA A 157 10.96 -5.29 -22.48
CA ALA A 157 10.95 -3.83 -22.51
C ALA A 157 12.35 -3.18 -22.47
N THR A 158 13.41 -3.96 -22.22
CA THR A 158 14.81 -3.49 -22.28
C THR A 158 15.53 -3.89 -23.57
N ASP A 159 14.98 -4.81 -24.38
CA ASP A 159 15.62 -5.25 -25.64
C ASP A 159 14.89 -4.75 -26.91
N GLY A 160 13.80 -4.00 -26.77
CA GLY A 160 13.04 -3.43 -27.89
C GLY A 160 13.45 -2.00 -28.25
N GLY A 161 14.67 -1.79 -28.74
CA GLY A 161 15.18 -0.46 -29.10
C GLY A 161 16.04 -0.43 -30.37
N GLY A 162 15.92 -1.42 -31.26
CA GLY A 162 16.46 -1.34 -32.63
C GLY A 162 15.42 -0.78 -33.58
N SER A 163 15.23 0.55 -33.59
CA SER A 163 14.50 1.24 -34.66
C SER A 163 15.46 2.25 -35.31
N ASN A 164 15.71 1.98 -36.57
CA ASN A 164 16.59 2.73 -37.47
C ASN A 164 16.06 4.16 -37.64
N SER A 165 16.85 5.17 -37.24
CA SER A 165 16.63 6.55 -37.65
C SER A 165 17.98 7.21 -37.92
N ASN A 166 18.23 7.40 -39.21
CA ASN A 166 19.34 8.14 -39.80
C ASN A 166 19.21 9.62 -39.40
N SER A 167 20.22 10.17 -38.71
CA SER A 167 20.54 11.61 -38.74
C SER A 167 21.93 11.80 -38.14
N GLY A 168 22.92 12.07 -39.01
CA GLY A 168 24.27 12.42 -38.58
C GLY A 168 24.33 13.78 -37.90
N SER A 169 25.33 13.97 -37.04
CA SER A 169 26.26 15.12 -36.99
C SER A 169 27.08 15.06 -35.71
N SER A 170 28.38 14.80 -35.87
CA SER A 170 29.52 15.55 -35.32
C SER A 170 29.47 16.11 -33.89
N GLY A 171 30.39 15.64 -33.04
CA GLY A 171 30.72 16.32 -31.78
C GLY A 171 31.81 15.61 -30.98
N SER A 172 33.02 16.16 -31.02
CA SER A 172 34.28 15.61 -30.51
C SER A 172 34.50 15.86 -29.00
N SER A 173 35.46 15.08 -28.45
CA SER A 173 36.49 15.42 -27.44
C SER A 173 36.21 15.36 -25.92
N GLY A 174 37.13 14.68 -25.21
CA GLY A 174 37.52 14.89 -23.80
C GLY A 174 37.61 13.61 -22.91
N SER A 175 38.67 12.79 -22.93
CA SER A 175 39.78 12.67 -21.91
C SER A 175 39.33 12.69 -20.42
N SER A 176 39.70 11.78 -19.50
CA SER A 176 41.07 11.44 -19.00
C SER A 176 41.08 10.30 -17.95
N GLY A 177 42.17 9.48 -17.91
CA GLY A 177 42.87 8.70 -16.84
C GLY A 177 42.19 8.14 -15.56
N SER A 178 42.72 7.14 -14.82
CA SER A 178 43.93 6.31 -14.88
C SER A 178 43.90 5.18 -13.80
N SER A 179 44.44 4.00 -14.11
CA SER A 179 45.27 3.02 -13.33
C SER A 179 45.12 2.74 -11.81
N GLY A 180 45.18 1.44 -11.46
CA GLY A 180 45.73 0.88 -10.20
C GLY A 180 45.13 -0.50 -9.80
N GLN A 181 45.66 -1.64 -10.24
CA GLN A 181 46.65 -2.56 -9.61
C GLN A 181 46.24 -3.30 -8.30
N ASP A 182 46.10 -4.63 -8.46
CA ASP A 182 46.47 -5.79 -7.63
C ASP A 182 46.37 -5.81 -6.08
N GLY A 183 45.74 -6.88 -5.58
CA GLY A 183 45.88 -7.33 -4.19
C GLY A 183 44.95 -8.49 -3.81
N ASN A 184 45.44 -9.72 -3.94
CA ASN A 184 44.83 -10.92 -3.36
C ASN A 184 45.23 -11.02 -1.87
N PRO A 185 44.34 -11.45 -0.95
CA PRO A 185 44.74 -12.63 -0.16
C PRO A 185 43.62 -13.62 0.18
N VAL A 186 44.00 -14.88 0.02
CA VAL A 186 43.69 -16.11 0.80
C VAL A 186 42.65 -16.04 1.93
N SER A 187 41.72 -16.99 1.80
CA SER A 187 40.75 -17.55 2.73
C SER A 187 41.00 -17.45 4.24
N ASN A 188 39.95 -17.11 4.99
CA ASN A 188 39.69 -17.76 6.26
C ASN A 188 38.19 -17.96 6.51
N GLY A 189 37.84 -19.21 6.80
CA GLY A 189 36.47 -19.68 6.94
C GLY A 189 35.78 -19.15 8.20
N ARG A 190 34.72 -18.38 7.99
CA ARG A 190 33.58 -18.30 8.91
C ARG A 190 32.37 -17.97 8.06
N ARG A 191 31.46 -18.95 7.90
CA ARG A 191 30.13 -18.76 7.33
C ARG A 191 29.41 -17.68 8.15
N ARG A 192 29.54 -16.41 7.77
CA ARG A 192 28.58 -15.38 8.14
C ARG A 192 27.29 -15.77 7.44
N ARG A 193 26.36 -16.34 8.20
CA ARG A 193 24.97 -16.46 7.79
C ARG A 193 24.52 -15.02 7.54
N ASN A 194 24.38 -14.64 6.28
CA ASN A 194 23.90 -13.31 5.90
C ASN A 194 22.49 -13.15 6.50
N GLU A 195 22.30 -12.20 7.41
CA GLU A 195 20.96 -11.81 7.90
C GLU A 195 20.03 -11.36 6.76
N ASN A 196 20.57 -11.08 5.56
CA ASN A 196 19.80 -10.82 4.35
C ASN A 196 18.99 -12.02 3.84
N ASP A 197 19.28 -13.25 4.30
CA ASP A 197 18.52 -14.44 3.89
C ASP A 197 17.13 -14.49 4.54
N GLU A 198 16.91 -13.80 5.66
CA GLU A 198 15.63 -13.80 6.36
C GLU A 198 14.60 -12.85 5.72
N GLN A 199 15.06 -11.95 4.84
CA GLN A 199 14.23 -11.01 4.06
C GLN A 199 14.05 -11.41 2.59
N SER A 200 14.68 -12.51 2.15
CA SER A 200 14.53 -13.01 0.80
C SER A 200 13.19 -13.74 0.65
N SER A 201 12.35 -13.30 -0.28
CA SER A 201 11.09 -13.99 -0.58
C SER A 201 11.38 -15.43 -1.02
N PRO A 202 10.45 -16.39 -0.80
CA PRO A 202 10.61 -17.78 -1.27
C PRO A 202 10.97 -17.87 -2.76
N LEU A 203 10.48 -16.93 -3.57
CA LEU A 203 10.81 -16.79 -4.98
C LEU A 203 12.28 -16.40 -5.20
N GLN A 204 12.81 -15.46 -4.41
CA GLN A 204 14.20 -15.04 -4.51
C GLN A 204 15.16 -16.16 -4.11
N ARG A 205 14.80 -16.98 -3.12
CA ARG A 205 15.51 -18.23 -2.82
C ARG A 205 15.43 -19.23 -3.96
N ALA A 206 14.28 -19.36 -4.62
CA ALA A 206 14.12 -20.27 -5.76
C ALA A 206 14.94 -19.82 -6.98
N ILE A 207 14.96 -18.52 -7.28
CA ILE A 207 15.76 -17.94 -8.37
C ILE A 207 17.25 -18.09 -8.09
N TYR A 208 17.70 -17.75 -6.88
CA TYR A 208 19.10 -17.89 -6.48
C TYR A 208 19.56 -19.35 -6.57
N LYS A 209 18.76 -20.29 -6.07
CA LYS A 209 19.08 -21.73 -6.13
C LYS A 209 19.14 -22.27 -7.56
N ARG A 210 18.38 -21.68 -8.49
CA ARG A 210 18.43 -22.03 -9.91
C ARG A 210 19.70 -21.50 -10.58
N GLN A 211 20.11 -20.28 -10.26
CA GLN A 211 21.35 -19.68 -10.77
C GLN A 211 22.59 -20.44 -10.29
N THR A 212 22.63 -20.84 -9.01
CA THR A 212 23.76 -21.63 -8.48
C THR A 212 23.85 -23.02 -9.10
N ASN A 213 22.71 -23.67 -9.39
CA ASN A 213 22.71 -24.99 -10.01
C ASN A 213 23.05 -24.94 -11.52
N SER A 214 22.73 -23.83 -12.20
CA SER A 214 23.04 -23.66 -13.63
C SER A 214 24.54 -23.48 -13.87
N GLY A 215 25.24 -22.73 -13.00
CA GLY A 215 26.71 -22.59 -13.07
C GLY A 215 27.48 -23.86 -12.64
N GLN A 216 26.82 -24.83 -12.03
CA GLN A 216 27.43 -26.12 -11.69
C GLN A 216 27.34 -27.14 -12.83
N SER A 217 26.45 -26.91 -13.81
CA SER A 217 26.32 -27.78 -14.99
C SER A 217 27.36 -27.46 -16.08
N GLU A 218 27.87 -26.23 -16.15
CA GLU A 218 28.95 -25.87 -17.10
C GLU A 218 30.31 -26.41 -16.66
N ASN A 219 30.58 -26.53 -15.36
CA ASN A 219 31.87 -27.01 -14.83
C ASN A 219 32.07 -28.54 -14.90
N ASN A 220 31.08 -29.30 -15.38
CA ASN A 220 31.17 -30.76 -15.50
C ASN A 220 31.31 -31.25 -16.96
N VAL A 221 31.31 -30.34 -17.94
CA VAL A 221 31.55 -30.68 -19.35
C VAL A 221 33.05 -30.67 -19.68
N ASP A 222 33.85 -29.84 -19.00
CA ASP A 222 35.30 -29.70 -19.24
C ASP A 222 36.20 -30.73 -18.49
N LYS A 223 35.65 -31.88 -18.07
CA LYS A 223 36.43 -32.95 -17.39
C LYS A 223 36.31 -34.33 -18.03
N GLN A 224 35.96 -34.41 -19.32
CA GLN A 224 35.93 -35.67 -20.08
C GLN A 224 36.77 -35.65 -21.36
N GLU A 225 37.89 -34.91 -21.39
CA GLU A 225 39.00 -35.17 -22.32
C GLU A 225 40.27 -35.56 -21.57
#